data_AF-G5KEL9-F1
#
_entry.id   AF-G5KEL9-F1
#
_cell.length_a   1.000
_cell.length_b   1.000
_cell.length_c   1.000
_cell.angle_alpha   90.00
_cell.angle_beta   90.00
_cell.angle_gamma   90.00
#
_symmetry.space_group_name_H-M   'P 1'
#
loop_
_entity.id
_entity.type
_entity.pdbx_description
1 polymer ?
#
loop_
_entity_poly.entity_id
_entity_poly.type
_entity_poly.pdbx_seq_one_letter_code
_entity_poly.pdbx_strand_id
1 'polypeptide(L)'
;MGKQYYIIRGFYLTGLGQEPEVNYFKIDSDHPDFDLVLAGDVCLTFYQNNSVITTLPALIRIDGLIKNDKEVQEFLKTEKEEHIPFLPIVQIYPSFDPLMFSRLMSTCKLMTEEVKKQSEIHFVQSSIFDFIEE
;
A
#
# COMPACT_ATOMS: atom_id res chain seq x y z
N MET A 1 -10.41 -27.51 -8.94
CA MET A 1 -11.03 -26.20 -9.24
C MET A 1 -9.95 -25.15 -9.10
N GLY A 2 -9.87 -24.19 -10.02
CA GLY A 2 -8.87 -23.11 -9.94
C GLY A 2 -9.21 -22.12 -8.82
N LYS A 3 -8.18 -21.47 -8.26
CA LYS A 3 -8.32 -20.43 -7.23
C LYS A 3 -8.98 -19.19 -7.82
N GLN A 4 -10.00 -18.64 -7.15
CA GLN A 4 -10.61 -17.37 -7.55
C GLN A 4 -9.87 -16.20 -6.89
N TYR A 5 -9.91 -15.04 -7.53
CA TYR A 5 -9.24 -13.83 -7.06
C TYR A 5 -10.16 -12.63 -7.19
N TYR A 6 -10.01 -11.67 -6.29
CA TYR A 6 -10.46 -10.30 -6.48
C TYR A 6 -9.25 -9.38 -6.58
N ILE A 7 -9.34 -8.38 -7.44
CA ILE A 7 -8.35 -7.31 -7.51
C ILE A 7 -8.86 -6.14 -6.67
N ILE A 8 -7.99 -5.63 -5.81
CA ILE A 8 -8.28 -4.53 -4.88
C ILE A 8 -7.54 -3.31 -5.36
N ARG A 9 -8.27 -2.21 -5.54
CA ARG A 9 -7.75 -0.90 -5.88
C ARG A 9 -7.69 -0.06 -4.61
N GLY A 10 -6.52 0.47 -4.27
CA GLY A 10 -6.34 1.22 -3.02
C GLY A 10 -5.14 2.16 -3.04
N PHE A 11 -5.01 2.90 -1.94
CA PHE A 11 -3.96 3.88 -1.73
C PHE A 11 -3.19 3.58 -0.45
N TYR A 12 -1.87 3.69 -0.46
CA TYR A 12 -1.07 3.53 0.75
C TYR A 12 -1.38 4.61 1.78
N LEU A 13 -1.37 4.21 3.05
CA LEU A 13 -1.45 5.09 4.21
C LEU A 13 -0.09 5.10 4.90
N THR A 14 0.60 6.24 4.83
CA THR A 14 1.95 6.42 5.39
C THR A 14 1.98 7.50 6.46
N GLY A 15 3.14 7.69 7.10
CA GLY A 15 3.38 8.81 8.00
C GLY A 15 3.26 10.20 7.33
N LEU A 16 3.22 10.27 6.01
CA LEU A 16 2.98 11.51 5.26
C LEU A 16 1.50 11.72 4.89
N GLY A 17 0.66 10.73 5.15
CA GLY A 17 -0.76 10.72 4.78
C GLY A 17 -1.09 9.63 3.76
N GLN A 18 -2.20 9.81 3.06
CA GLN A 18 -2.57 8.93 1.97
C GLN A 18 -1.76 9.30 0.72
N GLU A 19 -1.13 8.31 0.10
CA GLU A 19 -0.44 8.53 -1.16
C GLU A 19 -1.41 8.82 -2.31
N PRO A 20 -1.02 9.66 -3.28
CA PRO A 20 -1.88 10.02 -4.40
C PRO A 20 -1.97 8.91 -5.46
N GLU A 21 -0.96 8.03 -5.52
CA GLU A 21 -0.88 6.98 -6.53
C GLU A 21 -1.75 5.78 -6.17
N VAL A 22 -2.56 5.36 -7.15
CA VAL A 22 -3.39 4.19 -7.00
C VAL A 22 -2.56 2.93 -7.23
N ASN A 23 -2.74 1.95 -6.35
CA ASN A 23 -2.09 0.66 -6.41
C ASN A 23 -3.13 -0.47 -6.50
N TYR A 24 -2.69 -1.59 -7.08
CA TYR A 24 -3.51 -2.79 -7.24
C TYR A 24 -2.93 -3.95 -6.42
N PHE A 25 -3.82 -4.64 -5.74
CA PHE A 25 -3.56 -5.74 -4.82
C PHE A 25 -4.45 -6.92 -5.19
N LYS A 26 -4.15 -8.10 -4.65
CA LYS A 26 -5.02 -9.28 -4.85
C LYS A 26 -5.37 -9.96 -3.54
N ILE A 27 -6.56 -10.52 -3.50
CA ILE A 27 -7.02 -11.43 -2.45
C ILE A 27 -7.59 -12.66 -3.15
N ASP A 28 -7.36 -13.82 -2.55
CA ASP A 28 -7.76 -15.10 -3.14
C ASP A 28 -8.85 -15.80 -2.32
N SER A 29 -9.55 -16.73 -2.95
CA SER A 29 -10.72 -17.40 -2.38
C SER A 29 -10.44 -18.26 -1.14
N ASP A 30 -9.18 -18.54 -0.81
CA ASP A 30 -8.82 -19.27 0.42
C ASP A 30 -8.64 -18.32 1.61
N HIS A 31 -8.58 -17.00 1.36
CA HIS A 31 -8.42 -15.99 2.39
C HIS A 31 -9.71 -15.84 3.22
N PRO A 32 -9.63 -15.80 4.57
CA PRO A 32 -10.82 -15.70 5.43
C PRO A 32 -11.67 -14.44 5.17
N ASP A 33 -11.01 -13.35 4.78
CA ASP A 33 -11.69 -12.08 4.47
C ASP A 33 -12.16 -11.95 3.01
N PHE A 34 -12.04 -12.98 2.15
CA PHE A 34 -12.27 -12.86 0.69
C PHE A 34 -13.58 -12.16 0.30
N ASP A 35 -14.69 -12.55 0.94
CA ASP A 35 -16.01 -11.95 0.72
C ASP A 35 -16.36 -10.81 1.68
N LEU A 36 -15.47 -10.51 2.63
CA LEU A 36 -15.68 -9.51 3.67
C LEU A 36 -15.07 -8.14 3.32
N VAL A 37 -14.06 -8.12 2.46
CA VAL A 37 -13.38 -6.87 2.06
C VAL A 37 -14.33 -5.95 1.29
N LEU A 38 -14.38 -4.69 1.69
CA LEU A 38 -15.22 -3.64 1.11
C LEU A 38 -14.44 -2.34 0.84
N ALA A 39 -15.01 -1.49 0.00
CA ALA A 39 -14.49 -0.14 -0.20
C ALA A 39 -14.59 0.66 1.10
N GLY A 40 -13.54 1.42 1.42
CA GLY A 40 -13.40 2.12 2.69
C GLY A 40 -12.66 1.34 3.76
N ASP A 41 -12.50 0.02 3.63
CA ASP A 41 -11.70 -0.75 4.57
C ASP A 41 -10.23 -0.32 4.54
N VAL A 42 -9.55 -0.48 5.67
CA VAL A 42 -8.09 -0.42 5.74
C VAL A 42 -7.59 -1.85 5.79
N CYS A 43 -6.65 -2.20 4.91
CA CYS A 43 -6.08 -3.54 4.84
C CYS A 43 -4.57 -3.53 5.07
N LEU A 44 -4.06 -4.64 5.59
CA LEU A 44 -2.63 -4.90 5.75
C LEU A 44 -2.10 -5.62 4.51
N THR A 45 -0.97 -5.16 4.00
CA THR A 45 -0.23 -5.76 2.88
C THR A 45 1.26 -5.41 3.04
N PHE A 46 2.04 -5.46 1.95
CA PHE A 46 3.42 -5.01 1.89
C PHE A 46 3.54 -3.73 1.07
N TYR A 47 4.66 -3.02 1.19
CA TYR A 47 4.90 -1.80 0.43
C TYR A 47 5.56 -2.11 -0.93
N GLN A 48 5.02 -1.52 -1.99
CA GLN A 48 5.62 -1.44 -3.33
C GLN A 48 5.56 -0.02 -3.87
N ASN A 49 6.48 0.32 -4.76
CA ASN A 49 6.37 1.46 -5.66
C ASN A 49 6.72 1.01 -7.10
N ASN A 50 6.84 1.97 -8.02
CA ASN A 50 7.14 1.70 -9.43
C ASN A 50 8.52 1.07 -9.70
N SER A 51 9.35 0.85 -8.69
CA SER A 51 10.72 0.36 -8.84
C SER A 51 11.10 -0.76 -7.88
N VAL A 52 10.41 -0.93 -6.75
CA VAL A 52 10.72 -1.94 -5.73
C VAL A 52 9.47 -2.52 -5.07
N ILE A 53 9.54 -3.82 -4.79
CA ILE A 53 8.68 -4.50 -3.81
C ILE A 53 9.52 -4.73 -2.56
N THR A 54 8.96 -4.43 -1.39
CA THR A 54 9.67 -4.56 -0.11
C THR A 54 8.94 -5.53 0.82
N THR A 55 9.65 -6.04 1.83
CA THR A 55 9.06 -6.82 2.93
C THR A 55 8.48 -5.95 4.05
N LEU A 56 8.42 -4.63 3.86
CA LEU A 56 7.87 -3.71 4.85
C LEU A 56 6.35 -3.86 4.90
N PRO A 57 5.74 -4.04 6.08
CA PRO A 57 4.30 -4.04 6.21
C PRO A 57 3.74 -2.65 5.88
N ALA A 58 2.60 -2.63 5.21
CA ALA A 58 1.95 -1.41 4.77
C ALA A 58 0.44 -1.48 4.99
N LEU A 59 -0.15 -0.33 5.29
CA LEU A 59 -1.59 -0.15 5.33
C LEU A 59 -2.05 0.48 4.04
N ILE A 60 -3.18 0.01 3.52
CA ILE A 60 -3.85 0.61 2.37
C ILE A 60 -5.29 0.94 2.72
N ARG A 61 -5.80 2.06 2.22
CA ARG A 61 -7.24 2.34 2.18
C ARG A 61 -7.77 1.83 0.85
N ILE A 62 -8.79 0.98 0.91
CA ILE A 62 -9.46 0.45 -0.29
C ILE A 62 -10.40 1.52 -0.86
N ASP A 63 -10.26 1.75 -2.16
CA ASP A 63 -11.15 2.61 -2.95
C ASP A 63 -12.16 1.80 -3.77
N GLY A 64 -11.76 0.61 -4.25
CA GLY A 64 -12.65 -0.24 -5.03
C GLY A 64 -12.22 -1.70 -5.10
N LEU A 65 -13.19 -2.55 -5.44
CA LEU A 65 -12.99 -3.97 -5.69
C LEU A 65 -13.41 -4.33 -7.10
N ILE A 66 -12.55 -5.08 -7.79
CA ILE A 66 -12.81 -5.61 -9.12
C ILE A 66 -13.06 -7.12 -8.95
N LYS A 67 -14.32 -7.51 -9.15
CA LYS A 67 -14.82 -8.88 -8.97
C LYS A 67 -15.25 -9.54 -10.28
N ASN A 68 -15.34 -8.78 -11.37
CA ASN A 68 -15.74 -9.32 -12.67
C ASN A 68 -14.65 -10.27 -13.19
N ASP A 69 -15.01 -11.53 -13.47
CA ASP A 69 -14.05 -12.55 -13.90
C ASP A 69 -13.20 -12.11 -15.09
N LYS A 70 -13.79 -11.45 -16.09
CA LYS A 70 -13.05 -11.01 -17.28
C LYS A 70 -11.99 -9.97 -16.92
N GLU A 71 -12.36 -8.95 -16.16
CA GLU A 71 -11.43 -7.92 -15.71
C GLU A 71 -10.34 -8.50 -14.82
N VAL A 72 -10.71 -9.37 -13.85
CA VAL A 72 -9.74 -10.05 -12.99
C VAL A 72 -8.74 -10.86 -13.83
N GLN A 73 -9.19 -11.60 -14.85
CA GLN A 73 -8.28 -12.35 -15.71
C GLN A 73 -7.35 -11.44 -16.52
N GLU A 74 -7.78 -10.25 -16.92
CA GLU A 74 -6.91 -9.26 -17.59
C GLU A 74 -5.79 -8.80 -16.65
N PHE A 75 -6.09 -8.48 -15.40
CA PHE A 75 -5.07 -8.17 -14.39
C PHE A 75 -4.11 -9.35 -14.17
N LEU A 76 -4.63 -10.56 -13.92
CA LEU A 76 -3.80 -11.75 -13.70
C LEU A 76 -2.94 -12.11 -14.91
N LYS A 77 -3.36 -11.72 -16.11
CA LYS A 77 -2.54 -11.84 -17.33
C LYS A 77 -1.40 -10.84 -17.31
N THR A 78 -1.65 -9.57 -16.98
CA THR A 78 -0.59 -8.54 -16.84
C THR A 78 0.43 -8.94 -15.78
N GLU A 79 0.01 -9.47 -14.63
CA GLU A 79 0.93 -10.01 -13.60
C GLU A 79 1.89 -11.06 -14.16
N LYS A 80 1.40 -11.94 -15.05
CA LYS A 80 2.22 -12.99 -15.67
C LYS A 80 3.15 -12.45 -16.75
N GLU A 81 2.70 -11.47 -17.52
CA GLU A 81 3.48 -10.84 -18.61
C GLU A 81 4.61 -9.97 -18.05
N GLU A 82 4.33 -9.21 -16.99
CA GLU A 82 5.30 -8.32 -16.34
C GLU A 82 6.19 -9.04 -15.31
N HIS A 83 5.84 -10.27 -14.94
CA HIS A 83 6.52 -11.03 -13.87
C HIS A 83 6.57 -10.32 -12.51
N ILE A 84 5.63 -9.40 -12.27
CA ILE A 84 5.50 -8.65 -11.03
C ILE A 84 4.15 -9.02 -10.39
N PRO A 85 4.15 -9.66 -9.20
CA PRO A 85 2.91 -10.03 -8.53
C PRO A 85 2.18 -8.82 -7.98
N PHE A 86 0.86 -8.78 -8.12
CA PHE A 86 0.06 -7.92 -7.25
C PHE A 86 0.24 -8.39 -5.80
N LEU A 87 0.49 -7.44 -4.91
CA LEU A 87 0.73 -7.77 -3.52
C LEU A 87 -0.53 -8.37 -2.87
N PRO A 88 -0.36 -9.39 -2.02
CA PRO A 88 -1.49 -10.03 -1.36
C PRO A 88 -2.06 -9.15 -0.25
N ILE A 89 -3.36 -9.20 -0.06
CA ILE A 89 -3.97 -8.78 1.20
C ILE A 89 -3.69 -9.82 2.26
N VAL A 90 -3.20 -9.36 3.42
CA VAL A 90 -2.89 -10.20 4.59
C VAL A 90 -4.09 -10.31 5.52
N GLN A 91 -4.81 -9.21 5.72
CA GLN A 91 -6.05 -9.14 6.51
C GLN A 91 -6.69 -7.75 6.38
N ILE A 92 -7.97 -7.65 6.72
CA ILE A 92 -8.59 -6.37 7.06
C ILE A 92 -8.00 -5.88 8.39
N TYR A 93 -7.57 -4.62 8.44
CA TYR A 93 -7.02 -4.01 9.65
C TYR A 93 -8.16 -3.69 10.64
N PRO A 94 -8.20 -4.35 11.81
CA PRO A 94 -9.43 -4.47 12.60
C PRO A 94 -9.89 -3.18 13.27
N SER A 95 -9.00 -2.22 13.50
CA SER A 95 -9.30 -1.04 14.33
C SER A 95 -8.48 0.16 13.88
N PHE A 96 -8.70 0.62 12.65
CA PHE A 96 -8.07 1.84 12.17
C PHE A 96 -8.66 3.07 12.87
N ASP A 97 -7.87 3.73 13.70
CA ASP A 97 -8.23 4.98 14.37
C ASP A 97 -7.69 6.20 13.60
N PRO A 98 -8.56 7.02 12.97
CA PRO A 98 -8.13 8.23 12.26
C PRO A 98 -7.39 9.24 13.14
N LEU A 99 -7.69 9.30 14.44
CA LEU A 99 -7.01 10.21 15.37
C LEU A 99 -5.58 9.73 15.64
N MET A 100 -5.39 8.42 15.79
CA MET A 100 -4.06 7.82 15.87
C MET A 100 -3.26 8.07 14.59
N PHE A 101 -3.89 7.93 13.42
CA PHE A 101 -3.26 8.23 12.14
C PHE A 101 -2.87 9.71 12.00
N SER A 102 -3.75 10.64 12.42
CA SER A 102 -3.43 12.07 12.46
C SER A 102 -2.24 12.39 13.36
N ARG A 103 -2.15 11.71 14.51
CA ARG A 103 -1.01 11.83 15.42
C ARG A 103 0.27 11.29 14.77
N LEU A 104 0.21 10.13 14.11
CA LEU A 104 1.35 9.57 13.37
C LEU A 104 1.88 10.58 12.35
N MET A 105 1.00 11.21 11.57
CA MET A 105 1.41 12.20 10.58
C MET A 105 2.10 13.42 11.22
N SER A 106 1.53 13.91 12.32
CA SER A 106 2.11 15.04 13.06
C SER A 106 3.48 14.68 13.64
N THR A 107 3.63 13.48 14.20
CA THR A 107 4.91 12.98 14.72
C THR A 107 5.94 12.78 13.60
N CYS A 108 5.53 12.24 12.46
CA CYS A 108 6.40 12.07 11.30
C CYS A 108 6.95 13.41 10.82
N LYS A 109 6.08 14.44 10.71
CA LYS A 109 6.51 15.80 10.38
C LYS A 109 7.56 16.34 11.34
N LEU A 110 7.32 16.23 12.65
CA LEU A 110 8.28 16.67 13.67
C LEU A 110 9.61 15.90 13.58
N MET A 111 9.55 14.59 13.37
CA MET A 111 10.74 13.76 13.16
C MET A 111 11.54 14.22 11.93
N THR A 112 10.87 14.46 10.79
CA THR A 112 11.53 14.95 9.57
C THR A 112 12.18 16.33 9.78
N GLU A 113 11.54 17.22 10.54
CA GLU A 113 12.13 18.51 10.92
C GLU A 113 13.37 18.34 11.81
N GLU A 114 13.37 17.36 12.71
CA GLU A 114 14.51 17.08 13.58
C GLU A 114 15.69 16.48 12.80
N VAL A 115 15.43 15.50 11.92
CA VAL A 115 16.46 14.95 11.03
C VAL A 115 17.11 16.07 10.22
N LYS A 116 16.32 17.00 9.68
CA LYS A 116 16.82 18.18 8.95
C LYS A 116 17.72 19.10 9.76
N LYS A 117 17.48 19.23 11.06
CA LYS A 117 18.29 20.08 11.95
C LYS A 117 19.57 19.41 12.40
N GLN A 118 19.52 18.09 12.63
CA GLN A 118 20.63 17.32 13.18
C GLN A 118 21.59 16.79 12.11
N SER A 119 21.12 16.62 10.87
CA SER A 119 21.99 16.23 9.78
C SER A 119 22.96 17.36 9.44
N GLU A 120 24.25 17.06 9.36
CA GLU A 120 25.26 17.93 8.71
C GLU A 120 25.10 17.96 7.16
N ILE A 121 24.04 17.34 6.64
CA ILE A 121 23.85 16.99 5.23
C ILE A 121 22.88 17.98 4.57
N HIS A 122 23.28 18.54 3.42
CA HIS A 122 22.42 19.35 2.56
C HIS A 122 21.37 18.48 1.87
N PHE A 123 20.10 18.60 2.27
CA PHE A 123 18.99 17.90 1.62
C PHE A 123 18.83 18.29 0.15
N VAL A 124 19.02 17.33 -0.77
CA VAL A 124 18.61 17.47 -2.18
C VAL A 124 17.27 16.78 -2.34
N GLN A 125 16.23 17.58 -2.64
CA GLN A 125 14.86 17.10 -2.77
C GLN A 125 14.70 16.18 -3.99
N SER A 126 14.34 14.91 -3.76
CA SER A 126 13.86 13.98 -4.79
C SER A 126 12.65 13.18 -4.29
N SER A 127 11.76 12.83 -5.21
CA SER A 127 10.32 12.62 -4.98
C SER A 127 9.89 11.53 -3.98
N ILE A 128 10.74 10.57 -3.59
CA ILE A 128 10.33 9.48 -2.67
C ILE A 128 11.46 9.02 -1.73
N PHE A 129 12.71 9.38 -1.99
CA PHE A 129 13.84 9.01 -1.14
C PHE A 129 14.76 10.23 -0.98
N ASP A 130 14.81 10.78 0.23
CA ASP A 130 15.94 11.60 0.66
C ASP A 130 17.10 10.62 0.91
N PHE A 131 17.96 10.40 -0.08
CA PHE A 131 19.17 9.59 0.12
C PHE A 131 20.25 10.44 0.81
N ILE A 132 20.94 9.83 1.77
CA ILE A 132 22.20 10.31 2.30
C ILE A 132 23.28 9.90 1.31
N GLU A 133 23.87 10.86 0.59
CA GLU A 133 25.15 10.66 -0.10
C GLU A 133 26.29 11.15 0.81
N GLU A 134 27.43 10.42 0.78
CA GLU A 134 28.69 10.83 1.44
C GLU A 134 29.30 12.08 0.80
#